data_AF-A0A925MH92-F1
#
_entry.id   AF-A0A925MH92-F1
#
_cell.length_a   1.000
_cell.length_b   1.000
_cell.length_c   1.000
_cell.angle_alpha   90.00
_cell.angle_beta   90.00
_cell.angle_gamma   90.00
#
_symmetry.space_group_name_H-M   'P 1'
#
loop_
_entity.id
_entity.type
_entity.pdbx_description
1 polymer ?
#
loop_
_entity_poly.entity_id
_entity_poly.type
_entity_poly.pdbx_seq_one_letter_code
_entity_poly.pdbx_strand_id
1 'polypeptide(L)' 'YSTSGNTVSNTIPIALHHAVKEGKIQLGDTLMLVGFGVGLSWGACLARF' A
#
# COMPACT_ATOMS: atom_id res chain seq x y z
N TYR A 1 4.68 -9.09 -4.97
CA TYR A 1 3.45 -8.41 -5.40
C TYR A 1 2.83 -8.96 -6.70
N SER A 2 3.61 -9.37 -7.71
CA SER A 2 3.09 -9.74 -9.05
C SER A 2 2.09 -10.90 -9.11
N THR A 3 1.87 -11.65 -8.01
CA THR A 3 1.01 -12.83 -7.97
C THR A 3 -0.41 -12.57 -7.45
N SER A 4 -0.71 -11.39 -6.91
CA SER A 4 -1.96 -11.15 -6.16
C SER A 4 -3.07 -10.43 -6.94
N GLY A 5 -2.76 -9.77 -8.06
CA GLY A 5 -3.76 -9.02 -8.84
C GLY A 5 -4.44 -7.89 -8.04
N ASN A 6 -5.63 -7.46 -8.48
CA ASN A 6 -6.46 -6.50 -7.75
C ASN A 6 -7.23 -7.22 -6.64
N THR A 7 -6.91 -6.91 -5.38
CA THR A 7 -7.54 -7.51 -4.19
C THR A 7 -8.45 -6.53 -3.46
N VAL A 8 -8.96 -5.53 -4.18
CA VAL A 8 -9.80 -4.44 -3.66
C VAL A 8 -9.04 -3.75 -2.51
N SER A 9 -9.66 -3.63 -1.33
CA SER A 9 -9.11 -2.91 -0.18
C SER A 9 -7.79 -3.49 0.34
N ASN A 10 -7.49 -4.76 0.05
CA ASN A 10 -6.28 -5.42 0.55
C ASN A 10 -5.04 -5.17 -0.33
N THR A 11 -5.19 -4.47 -1.46
CA THR A 11 -4.10 -4.23 -2.42
C THR A 11 -2.94 -3.45 -1.78
N ILE A 12 -3.25 -2.41 -1.01
CA ILE A 12 -2.25 -1.59 -0.32
C ILE A 12 -1.56 -2.39 0.82
N PRO A 13 -2.27 -3.05 1.74
CA PRO A 13 -1.64 -3.90 2.76
C PRO A 13 -0.74 -5.00 2.19
N ILE A 14 -1.16 -5.70 1.13
CA ILE A 14 -0.35 -6.75 0.50
C ILE A 14 0.93 -6.15 -0.10
N ALA A 15 0.82 -5.04 -0.84
CA ALA A 15 1.98 -4.36 -1.41
C ALA A 15 2.96 -3.90 -0.33
N LEU A 16 2.44 -3.35 0.78
CA LEU A 16 3.24 -2.91 1.92
C LEU A 16 3.98 -4.09 2.56
N HIS A 17 3.29 -5.20 2.83
CA HIS A 17 3.90 -6.41 3.38
C HIS A 17 5.05 -6.93 2.51
N HIS A 18 4.86 -6.95 1.19
CA HIS A 18 5.91 -7.35 0.26
C HIS A 18 7.09 -6.38 0.25
N ALA A 19 6.84 -5.07 0.22
CA ALA A 19 7.90 -4.06 0.19
C ALA A 19 8.77 -4.10 1.47
N VAL A 20 8.16 -4.34 2.63
CA VAL A 20 8.87 -4.56 3.90
C VAL A 20 9.71 -5.83 3.85
N LYS A 21 9.13 -6.95 3.39
CA LYS A 21 9.85 -8.22 3.25
C LYS A 21 11.02 -8.16 2.27
N GLU A 22 10.90 -7.33 1.23
CA GLU A 22 11.95 -7.07 0.23
C GLU A 22 12.99 -6.03 0.71
N GLY A 23 12.85 -5.47 1.92
CA GLY A 23 13.78 -4.49 2.48
C GLY A 23 13.71 -3.10 1.82
N LYS A 24 12.66 -2.82 1.05
CA LYS A 24 12.45 -1.55 0.36
C LYS A 24 11.88 -0.44 1.26
N ILE A 25 11.32 -0.83 2.41
CA ILE A 25 10.77 0.06 3.41
C ILE A 25 11.44 -0.27 4.74
N GLN A 26 11.86 0.76 5.47
CA GLN A 26 12.47 0.67 6.79
C GLN A 26 11.71 1.52 7.81
N LEU A 27 11.92 1.23 9.09
CA LEU A 27 11.37 2.03 10.18
C LEU A 27 11.83 3.48 10.07
N GLY A 28 10.87 4.39 10.18
CA GLY A 28 11.07 5.83 10.06
C GLY A 28 10.82 6.39 8.67
N ASP A 29 10.66 5.56 7.64
CA ASP A 29 10.35 6.01 6.28
C ASP A 29 9.00 6.72 6.24
N THR A 30 8.90 7.78 5.42
CA THR A 30 7.63 8.46 5.15
C THR A 30 7.03 7.90 3.88
N LEU A 31 5.87 7.25 4.01
CA LEU A 31 5.16 6.58 2.94
C LEU A 31 3.95 7.40 2.52
N MET A 32 3.74 7.52 1.21
CA MET A 32 2.47 7.99 0.66
C MET A 32 1.63 6.78 0.23
N LEU A 33 0.48 6.59 0.86
CA LEU A 33 -0.48 5.57 0.49
C LEU A 33 -1.63 6.24 -0.27
N VAL A 34 -2.00 5.71 -1.44
CA VAL A 34 -3.08 6.25 -2.26
C VAL A 34 -3.96 5.09 -2.72
N GLY A 35 -5.26 5.19 -2.45
CA GLY A 35 -6.25 4.20 -2.84
C GLY A 35 -7.45 4.84 -3.52
N PHE A 36 -8.02 4.12 -4.47
CA PHE A 36 -9.28 4.46 -5.13
C PHE A 36 -10.11 3.19 -5.31
N GLY A 37 -11.43 3.33 -5.42
CA GLY A 37 -12.34 2.19 -5.49
C GLY A 37 -13.71 2.52 -6.04
N VAL A 38 -14.63 1.56 -5.90
CA VAL A 38 -15.99 1.63 -6.47
C VAL A 38 -16.75 2.87 -5.99
N GLY A 39 -17.51 3.46 -6.92
CA GLY A 39 -18.13 4.78 -6.77
C GLY A 39 -17.18 5.85 -7.30
N LEU A 40 -16.85 6.81 -6.45
CA LEU A 40 -15.80 7.82 -6.66
C LEU A 40 -14.98 7.98 -5.37
N SER A 41 -14.88 6.89 -4.59
CA SER A 41 -14.22 6.89 -3.30
C SER A 41 -12.72 6.75 -3.49
N TRP A 42 -11.98 7.73 -3.01
CA TRP A 42 -10.52 7.74 -3.03
C TRP A 42 -9.99 8.42 -1.77
N GLY A 43 -8.76 8.11 -1.42
CA GLY A 43 -8.10 8.70 -0.27
C GLY A 43 -6.60 8.52 -0.35
N ALA A 44 -5.89 9.41 0.33
CA ALA A 44 -4.45 9.34 0.47
C ALA A 44 -4.04 9.74 1.88
N CYS A 45 -2.92 9.21 2.34
CA CYS A 45 -2.29 9.63 3.58
C CYS A 45 -0.77 9.58 3.47
N LEU A 46 -0.10 10.48 4.19
CA LEU A 46 1.30 10.31 4.57
C LEU A 46 1.34 9.58 5.91
N ALA A 47 2.09 8.49 5.96
CA ALA A 47 2.28 7.69 7.17
C ALA A 47 3.77 7.50 7.41
N ARG A 48 4.18 7.52 8.68
CA ARG A 48 5.53 7.13 9.08
C ARG A 48 5.52 5.66 9.44
N PHE A 49 6.35 4.87 8.76
CA PHE A 49 6.42 3.41 8.94
C PHE A 49 7.24 3.03 10.17
#